data_AF-A0A932WVY8-F1
#
_entry.id   AF-A0A932WVY8-F1
#
_cell.length_a   1.000
_cell.length_b   1.000
_cell.length_c   1.000
_cell.angle_alpha   90.00
_cell.angle_beta   90.00
_cell.angle_gamma   90.00
#
_symmetry.space_group_name_H-M   'P 1'
#
loop_
_entity.id
_entity.type
_entity.pdbx_description
1 polymer ?
#
loop_
_entity_poly.entity_id
_entity_poly.type
_entity_poly.pdbx_seq_one_letter_code
_entity_poly.pdbx_strand_id
1 'polypeptide(L)'
;MIRRPRDRRARSPAVNLLVALVGIICFTAAPAHAQTTLTFSGFSSDATSPSVLTGQVTFHVVGSQLNISINNTSAFKVAQLYFNSDTALTGLAFAGSVNAAWSIAGGGASQTKQADGFGKYNWQIDFGSGDNRLAAGSVTALTLNMTGTTLESTIGNKLSTIPPGSIQAIGVLKFEAGPGDDSAFGATNQPGVPSNPPVTPVVPEGPGGLLLIAGILPLLGIAVLARRRGPPVGRRTG
;
A
#
# COMPACT_ATOMS: atom_id res chain seq x y z
N MET A 1 26.02 -3.55 -92.63
CA MET A 1 25.09 -2.62 -91.94
C MET A 1 23.77 -3.37 -91.74
N ILE A 2 23.10 -3.19 -90.59
CA ILE A 2 21.76 -3.69 -90.18
C ILE A 2 21.82 -4.51 -88.87
N ARG A 3 21.03 -4.03 -87.92
CA ARG A 3 20.94 -4.31 -86.48
C ARG A 3 20.02 -5.51 -86.19
N ARG A 4 20.20 -6.12 -85.00
CA ARG A 4 19.20 -6.48 -83.93
C ARG A 4 19.55 -7.84 -83.26
N PRO A 5 18.99 -8.22 -82.08
CA PRO A 5 18.29 -7.42 -81.07
C PRO A 5 18.88 -7.57 -79.65
N ARG A 6 18.47 -6.62 -78.80
CA ARG A 6 18.64 -6.61 -77.34
C ARG A 6 17.79 -7.71 -76.71
N ASP A 7 18.34 -8.42 -75.73
CA ASP A 7 17.54 -9.06 -74.69
C ASP A 7 17.84 -8.48 -73.32
N ARG A 8 16.78 -7.85 -72.78
CA ARG A 8 16.65 -7.32 -71.43
C ARG A 8 16.68 -8.51 -70.45
N ARG A 9 17.72 -8.60 -69.61
CA ARG A 9 17.59 -9.35 -68.36
C ARG A 9 17.17 -8.39 -67.25
N ALA A 10 16.04 -8.76 -66.67
CA ALA A 10 15.34 -8.07 -65.61
C ALA A 10 16.24 -7.87 -64.39
N ARG A 11 16.19 -6.67 -63.83
CA ARG A 11 16.72 -6.35 -62.51
C ARG A 11 15.84 -7.03 -61.48
N SER A 12 16.41 -7.92 -60.67
CA SER A 12 15.77 -8.38 -59.44
C SER A 12 15.60 -7.19 -58.49
N PRO A 13 14.39 -6.91 -57.96
CA PRO A 13 14.25 -5.96 -56.88
C PRO A 13 14.87 -6.56 -55.61
N ALA A 14 15.82 -5.82 -55.03
CA ALA A 14 16.33 -6.08 -53.71
C ALA A 14 15.17 -6.04 -52.71
N VAL A 15 14.84 -7.21 -52.15
CA VAL A 15 13.90 -7.35 -51.06
C VAL A 15 14.61 -6.82 -49.82
N ASN A 16 14.38 -5.54 -49.50
CA ASN A 16 14.72 -4.96 -48.21
C ASN A 16 13.86 -5.64 -47.14
N LEU A 17 14.40 -6.71 -46.55
CA LEU A 17 13.84 -7.35 -45.36
C LEU A 17 14.11 -6.43 -44.16
N LEU A 18 13.25 -5.43 -43.97
CA LEU A 18 13.19 -4.65 -42.74
C LEU A 18 12.60 -5.56 -41.66
N VAL A 19 13.47 -6.17 -40.85
CA VAL A 19 13.05 -6.89 -39.64
C VAL A 19 12.53 -5.85 -38.66
N ALA A 20 11.22 -5.63 -38.69
CA ALA A 20 10.52 -4.88 -37.65
C ALA A 20 10.58 -5.72 -36.37
N LEU A 21 11.57 -5.40 -35.53
CA LEU A 21 11.66 -5.86 -34.16
C LEU A 21 10.44 -5.28 -33.41
N VAL A 22 9.32 -5.98 -33.44
CA VAL A 22 8.18 -5.73 -32.54
C VAL A 22 8.66 -6.14 -31.16
N GLY A 23 9.39 -5.21 -30.52
CA GLY A 23 9.69 -5.27 -29.10
C GLY A 23 8.36 -5.17 -28.37
N ILE A 24 7.82 -6.32 -27.99
CA ILE A 24 6.82 -6.41 -26.93
C ILE A 24 7.52 -5.87 -25.69
N ILE A 25 7.40 -4.56 -25.47
CA ILE A 25 7.68 -3.95 -24.17
C ILE A 25 6.56 -4.50 -23.28
N CYS A 26 6.80 -5.67 -22.69
CA CYS A 26 6.09 -6.09 -21.50
C CYS A 26 6.38 -5.01 -20.46
N PHE A 27 5.47 -4.05 -20.34
CA PHE A 27 5.40 -3.20 -19.16
C PHE A 27 5.11 -4.13 -17.98
N THR A 28 6.16 -4.66 -17.37
CA THR A 28 6.04 -5.28 -16.05
C THR A 28 5.67 -4.15 -15.12
N ALA A 29 4.38 -4.02 -14.81
CA ALA A 29 3.93 -3.17 -13.73
C ALA A 29 4.77 -3.55 -12.51
N ALA A 30 5.50 -2.57 -11.96
CA ALA A 30 6.24 -2.78 -10.73
C ALA A 30 5.25 -3.36 -9.71
N PRO A 31 5.62 -4.42 -8.96
CA PRO A 31 4.74 -4.99 -7.96
C PRO A 31 4.27 -3.87 -7.05
N ALA A 32 2.94 -3.76 -6.89
CA ALA A 32 2.37 -2.83 -5.93
C ALA A 32 3.00 -3.13 -4.57
N HIS A 33 3.76 -2.18 -4.04
CA HIS A 33 4.40 -2.31 -2.73
C HIS A 33 3.31 -2.47 -1.68
N ALA A 34 3.43 -3.50 -0.84
CA ALA A 34 2.46 -3.80 0.20
C ALA A 34 2.48 -2.70 1.27
N GLN A 35 1.33 -2.23 1.72
CA GLN A 35 1.22 -1.26 2.81
C GLN A 35 0.79 -1.96 4.10
N THR A 36 1.28 -1.49 5.25
CA THR A 36 0.88 -2.01 6.57
C THR A 36 0.05 -0.95 7.30
N THR A 37 -1.21 -1.25 7.62
CA THR A 37 -2.09 -0.33 8.36
C THR A 37 -2.39 -0.82 9.77
N LEU A 38 -2.09 0.01 10.76
CA LEU A 38 -2.48 -0.17 12.16
C LEU A 38 -3.74 0.64 12.46
N THR A 39 -4.72 0.02 13.12
CA THR A 39 -5.93 0.68 13.61
C THR A 39 -5.94 0.74 15.13
N PHE A 40 -6.12 1.93 15.68
CA PHE A 40 -6.09 2.22 17.12
C PHE A 40 -7.51 2.38 17.63
N SER A 41 -7.87 1.59 18.65
CA SER A 41 -9.16 1.60 19.36
C SER A 41 -9.30 0.44 20.37
N GLY A 42 -8.30 -0.46 20.44
CA GLY A 42 -8.40 -1.69 21.24
C GLY A 42 -8.13 -1.51 22.73
N PHE A 43 -7.25 -0.58 23.10
CA PHE A 43 -6.82 -0.39 24.49
C PHE A 43 -6.60 1.08 24.83
N SER A 44 -6.74 1.40 26.12
CA SER A 44 -6.42 2.71 26.71
C SER A 44 -5.44 2.51 27.87
N SER A 45 -4.54 3.48 28.11
CA SER A 45 -3.63 3.48 29.26
C SER A 45 -4.31 3.84 30.58
N ASP A 46 -5.49 4.47 30.53
CA ASP A 46 -6.21 5.00 31.68
C ASP A 46 -7.73 4.74 31.58
N ALA A 47 -8.52 5.47 32.37
CA ALA A 47 -9.98 5.34 32.40
C ALA A 47 -10.69 5.87 31.14
N THR A 48 -9.98 6.53 30.21
CA THR A 48 -10.54 7.01 28.94
C THR A 48 -11.00 5.82 28.10
N SER A 49 -12.20 5.93 27.53
CA SER A 49 -12.72 4.85 26.68
C SER A 49 -11.84 4.63 25.45
N PRO A 50 -11.35 3.40 25.17
CA PRO A 50 -10.58 3.12 23.96
C PRO A 50 -11.33 3.48 22.66
N SER A 51 -12.66 3.43 22.70
CA SER A 51 -13.53 3.73 21.55
C SER A 51 -13.49 5.19 21.07
N VAL A 52 -13.00 6.12 21.91
CA VAL A 52 -12.82 7.53 21.51
C VAL A 52 -11.38 7.84 21.11
N LEU A 53 -10.42 6.94 21.40
CA LEU A 53 -9.01 7.04 21.05
C LEU A 53 -8.76 6.39 19.68
N THR A 54 -9.40 6.95 18.65
CA THR A 54 -9.42 6.35 17.31
C THR A 54 -8.45 6.99 16.35
N GLY A 55 -7.71 6.16 15.63
CA GLY A 55 -6.84 6.60 14.55
C GLY A 55 -6.38 5.42 13.71
N GLN A 56 -5.82 5.73 12.54
CA GLN A 56 -5.16 4.75 11.68
C GLN A 56 -3.79 5.26 11.26
N VAL A 57 -2.79 4.38 11.27
CA VAL A 57 -1.44 4.69 10.81
C VAL A 57 -1.07 3.68 9.73
N THR A 58 -0.79 4.18 8.54
CA THR A 58 -0.37 3.36 7.39
C THR A 58 1.10 3.62 7.09
N PHE A 59 1.87 2.55 6.98
CA PHE A 59 3.28 2.55 6.63
C PHE A 59 3.47 2.02 5.22
N HIS A 60 4.34 2.67 4.45
CA HIS A 60 4.68 2.29 3.08
C HIS A 60 6.14 2.60 2.80
N VAL A 61 6.92 1.60 2.37
CA VAL A 61 8.36 1.73 2.14
C VAL A 61 8.63 1.84 0.64
N VAL A 62 9.23 2.95 0.23
CA VAL A 62 9.57 3.20 -1.18
C VAL A 62 11.07 3.47 -1.27
N GLY A 63 11.82 2.47 -1.71
CA GLY A 63 13.28 2.56 -1.76
C GLY A 63 13.88 2.84 -0.37
N SER A 64 14.53 3.99 -0.21
CA SER A 64 15.13 4.44 1.06
C SER A 64 14.21 5.34 1.89
N GLN A 65 12.92 5.39 1.58
CA GLN A 65 11.94 6.23 2.27
C GLN A 65 10.86 5.40 2.96
N LEU A 66 10.45 5.84 4.15
CA LEU A 66 9.27 5.38 4.85
C LEU A 66 8.21 6.49 4.79
N ASN A 67 7.13 6.23 4.09
CA ASN A 67 5.95 7.08 4.06
C ASN A 67 4.98 6.63 5.15
N ILE A 68 4.56 7.57 6.00
CA ILE A 68 3.61 7.34 7.09
C ILE A 68 2.40 8.23 6.86
N SER A 69 1.21 7.64 6.79
CA SER A 69 -0.06 8.37 6.75
C SER A 69 -0.82 8.12 8.05
N ILE A 70 -1.12 9.19 8.78
CA ILE A 70 -1.84 9.17 10.05
C ILE A 70 -3.22 9.78 9.81
N ASN A 71 -4.27 8.99 9.91
CA ASN A 71 -5.65 9.44 9.90
C ASN A 71 -6.17 9.48 11.34
N ASN A 72 -6.20 10.67 11.94
CA ASN A 72 -6.70 10.89 13.28
C ASN A 72 -8.22 11.13 13.24
N THR A 73 -8.99 10.07 13.49
CA THR A 73 -10.46 10.14 13.50
C THR A 73 -11.04 10.54 14.85
N SER A 74 -10.20 10.70 15.87
CA SER A 74 -10.62 11.13 17.21
C SER A 74 -10.92 12.63 17.27
N ALA A 75 -11.64 13.03 18.32
CA ALA A 75 -11.82 14.44 18.68
C ALA A 75 -10.60 15.04 19.40
N PHE A 76 -9.54 14.24 19.62
CA PHE A 76 -8.34 14.63 20.36
C PHE A 76 -7.19 14.90 19.40
N LYS A 77 -6.22 15.73 19.81
CA LYS A 77 -4.99 15.92 19.05
C LYS A 77 -4.06 14.72 19.28
N VAL A 78 -3.28 14.34 18.28
CA VAL A 78 -2.25 13.30 18.43
C VAL A 78 -0.90 13.95 18.71
N ALA A 79 -0.35 13.64 19.88
CA ALA A 79 0.93 14.17 20.35
C ALA A 79 2.12 13.29 19.96
N GLN A 80 1.95 11.96 20.00
CA GLN A 80 3.06 11.04 19.77
C GLN A 80 2.60 9.76 19.06
N LEU A 81 3.51 9.16 18.30
CA LEU A 81 3.36 7.83 17.69
C LEU A 81 4.55 6.95 18.09
N TYR A 82 4.25 5.74 18.59
CA TYR A 82 5.22 4.71 18.93
C TYR A 82 5.00 3.46 18.09
N PHE A 83 6.08 2.89 17.57
CA PHE A 83 6.02 1.65 16.79
C PHE A 83 7.35 0.89 16.81
N ASN A 84 7.27 -0.38 16.42
CA ASN A 84 8.43 -1.26 16.29
C ASN A 84 8.79 -1.50 14.82
N SER A 85 10.07 -1.81 14.60
CA SER A 85 10.62 -2.23 13.31
C SER A 85 11.53 -3.44 13.51
N ASP A 86 12.07 -3.96 12.41
CA ASP A 86 13.24 -4.85 12.48
C ASP A 86 14.51 -4.09 12.94
N THR A 87 15.58 -4.85 13.16
CA THR A 87 16.90 -4.35 13.56
C THR A 87 17.71 -3.77 12.40
N ALA A 88 17.27 -3.94 11.15
CA ALA A 88 17.97 -3.48 9.96
C ALA A 88 17.63 -2.00 9.64
N LEU A 89 16.47 -1.50 10.09
CA LEU A 89 16.19 -0.07 10.16
C LEU A 89 16.95 0.58 11.33
N THR A 90 18.02 1.31 11.05
CA THR A 90 18.90 1.86 12.09
C THR A 90 18.73 3.34 12.33
N GLY A 91 18.13 4.07 11.39
CA GLY A 91 17.91 5.52 11.47
C GLY A 91 16.65 5.95 10.75
N LEU A 92 16.00 6.99 11.29
CA LEU A 92 14.90 7.71 10.66
C LEU A 92 15.14 9.21 10.81
N ALA A 93 14.93 9.95 9.73
CA ALA A 93 14.97 11.42 9.72
C ALA A 93 13.86 11.95 8.82
N PHE A 94 13.32 13.12 9.12
CA PHE A 94 12.35 13.75 8.22
C PHE A 94 13.02 14.05 6.86
N ALA A 95 12.36 13.68 5.77
CA ALA A 95 12.91 13.86 4.42
C ALA A 95 12.77 15.29 3.88
N GLY A 96 11.97 16.13 4.56
CA GLY A 96 11.72 17.51 4.19
C GLY A 96 11.50 18.40 5.40
N SER A 97 11.15 19.66 5.14
CA SER A 97 10.77 20.59 6.21
C SER A 97 9.46 20.14 6.84
N VAL A 98 9.51 19.96 8.16
CA VAL A 98 8.35 19.70 9.02
C VAL A 98 8.27 20.80 10.08
N ASN A 99 7.24 20.77 10.93
CA ASN A 99 7.18 21.65 12.08
C ASN A 99 8.43 21.47 12.95
N ALA A 100 9.08 22.57 13.33
CA ALA A 100 10.34 22.55 14.07
C ALA A 100 10.24 21.94 15.49
N ALA A 101 9.03 21.85 16.04
CA ALA A 101 8.79 21.18 17.32
C ALA A 101 8.73 19.65 17.18
N TRP A 102 8.68 19.11 15.95
CA TRP A 102 8.59 17.68 15.73
C TRP A 102 9.96 17.02 15.83
N SER A 103 10.00 15.83 16.41
CA SER A 103 11.23 15.07 16.55
C SER A 103 11.01 13.58 16.37
N ILE A 104 12.09 12.88 16.04
CA ILE A 104 12.13 11.42 15.96
C ILE A 104 13.21 10.95 16.91
N ALA A 105 12.88 9.96 17.73
CA ALA A 105 13.83 9.34 18.62
C ALA A 105 13.70 7.82 18.51
N GLY A 106 14.83 7.10 18.59
CA GLY A 106 14.79 5.64 18.57
C GLY A 106 15.90 5.00 17.77
N GLY A 107 15.74 3.69 17.54
CA GLY A 107 16.63 2.85 16.76
C GLY A 107 16.07 1.43 16.62
N GLY A 108 16.34 0.75 15.51
CA GLY A 108 15.84 -0.62 15.29
C GLY A 108 16.48 -1.67 16.19
N ALA A 109 17.70 -1.44 16.69
CA ALA A 109 18.44 -2.43 17.48
C ALA A 109 17.75 -2.79 18.80
N SER A 110 17.12 -1.82 19.47
CA SER A 110 16.54 -2.01 20.82
C SER A 110 15.29 -1.18 21.03
N GLN A 111 14.31 -1.76 21.73
CA GLN A 111 13.12 -1.06 22.18
C GLN A 111 13.43 -0.22 23.42
N THR A 112 13.58 1.09 23.23
CA THR A 112 14.00 2.02 24.29
C THR A 112 12.99 3.13 24.55
N LYS A 113 12.03 3.33 23.65
CA LYS A 113 11.05 4.42 23.74
C LYS A 113 9.80 3.96 24.46
N GLN A 114 9.55 4.55 25.61
CA GLN A 114 8.49 4.13 26.51
C GLN A 114 7.18 4.83 26.16
N ALA A 115 6.10 4.06 26.10
CA ALA A 115 4.73 4.55 26.13
C ALA A 115 4.07 3.99 27.39
N ASP A 116 3.66 4.88 28.30
CA ASP A 116 3.17 4.48 29.62
C ASP A 116 1.94 3.57 29.50
N GLY A 117 1.95 2.49 30.28
CA GLY A 117 0.96 1.42 30.21
C GLY A 117 1.22 0.35 29.14
N PHE A 118 2.01 0.65 28.11
CA PHE A 118 2.14 -0.18 26.90
C PHE A 118 3.55 -0.67 26.57
N GLY A 119 4.54 -0.49 27.44
CA GLY A 119 5.89 -1.03 27.26
C GLY A 119 6.84 -0.13 26.48
N LYS A 120 7.90 -0.73 25.92
CA LYS A 120 8.91 -0.04 25.12
C LYS A 120 8.84 -0.38 23.63
N TYR A 121 9.22 0.59 22.82
CA TYR A 121 9.19 0.59 21.36
C TYR A 121 10.54 1.00 20.77
N ASN A 122 10.78 0.62 19.51
CA ASN A 122 11.98 1.03 18.78
C ASN A 122 11.98 2.53 18.48
N TRP A 123 10.83 3.06 18.07
CA TRP A 123 10.70 4.41 17.55
C TRP A 123 9.60 5.19 18.27
N GLN A 124 9.84 6.49 18.41
CA GLN A 124 8.90 7.52 18.81
C GLN A 124 8.99 8.66 17.81
N ILE A 125 7.84 9.09 17.29
CA ILE A 125 7.69 10.38 16.63
C ILE A 125 6.92 11.27 17.59
N ASP A 126 7.51 12.41 17.94
CA ASP A 126 6.92 13.42 18.80
C ASP A 126 6.47 14.60 17.95
N PHE A 127 5.18 14.95 18.04
CA PHE A 127 4.58 16.07 17.30
C PHE A 127 4.58 17.38 18.11
N GLY A 128 5.34 17.45 19.19
CA GLY A 128 5.47 18.62 20.05
C GLY A 128 4.22 18.85 20.91
N SER A 129 4.06 20.10 21.36
CA SER A 129 2.99 20.50 22.28
C SER A 129 2.02 21.51 21.65
N GLY A 130 0.84 21.65 22.28
CA GLY A 130 -0.16 22.65 21.92
C GLY A 130 -0.67 22.54 20.48
N ASP A 131 -0.43 23.57 19.67
CA ASP A 131 -0.87 23.64 18.27
C ASP A 131 0.09 22.97 17.29
N ASN A 132 1.25 22.51 17.75
CA ASN A 132 2.16 21.75 16.91
C ASN A 132 1.73 20.28 16.74
N ARG A 133 0.88 19.77 17.65
CA ARG A 133 0.34 18.40 17.58
C ARG A 133 -0.50 18.20 16.33
N LEU A 134 -0.70 16.94 15.94
CA LEU A 134 -1.60 16.64 14.83
C LEU A 134 -3.04 16.96 15.25
N ALA A 135 -3.73 17.73 14.43
CA ALA A 135 -5.09 18.18 14.74
C ALA A 135 -6.07 17.00 14.84
N ALA A 136 -7.12 17.19 15.64
CA ALA A 136 -8.27 16.31 15.68
C ALA A 136 -8.96 16.23 14.31
N GLY A 137 -9.48 15.06 13.93
CA GLY A 137 -10.17 14.87 12.64
C GLY A 137 -9.31 15.07 11.40
N SER A 138 -7.99 14.99 11.50
CA SER A 138 -7.06 15.32 10.42
C SER A 138 -6.40 14.10 9.78
N VAL A 139 -5.92 14.27 8.55
CA VAL A 139 -5.03 13.33 7.87
C VAL A 139 -3.68 14.00 7.66
N THR A 140 -2.62 13.37 8.16
CA THR A 140 -1.24 13.86 8.05
C THR A 140 -0.38 12.83 7.34
N ALA A 141 0.36 13.25 6.32
CA ALA A 141 1.37 12.44 5.65
C ALA A 141 2.79 12.91 6.02
N LEU A 142 3.67 11.96 6.28
CA LEU A 142 5.08 12.16 6.59
C LEU A 142 5.93 11.30 5.66
N THR A 143 7.04 11.84 5.19
CA THR A 143 8.08 11.07 4.50
C THR A 143 9.35 11.12 5.33
N LEU A 144 9.86 9.94 5.68
CA LEU A 144 11.07 9.78 6.46
C LEU A 144 12.16 9.15 5.58
N ASN A 145 13.36 9.72 5.61
CA ASN A 145 14.55 9.06 5.10
C ASN A 145 14.98 7.96 6.08
N MET A 146 15.24 6.78 5.53
CA MET A 146 15.70 5.63 6.30
C MET A 146 17.22 5.47 6.19
N THR A 147 17.85 5.09 7.30
CA THR A 147 19.20 4.53 7.30
C THR A 147 19.12 3.03 7.53
N GLY A 148 19.73 2.26 6.64
CA GLY A 148 19.63 0.80 6.60
C GLY A 148 18.53 0.33 5.65
N THR A 149 18.05 -0.90 5.84
CA THR A 149 17.03 -1.54 5.00
C THR A 149 15.91 -2.07 5.87
N THR A 150 14.67 -1.98 5.41
CA THR A 150 13.52 -2.58 6.08
C THR A 150 12.47 -2.94 5.06
N LEU A 151 11.51 -3.77 5.45
CA LEU A 151 10.36 -4.13 4.62
C LEU A 151 9.10 -3.64 5.33
N GLU A 152 8.04 -3.32 4.59
CA GLU A 152 6.78 -2.90 5.20
C GLU A 152 6.23 -3.94 6.17
N SER A 153 6.45 -5.22 5.87
CA SER A 153 6.01 -6.35 6.70
C SER A 153 6.75 -6.47 8.04
N THR A 154 7.82 -5.72 8.27
CA THR A 154 8.55 -5.75 9.56
C THR A 154 8.22 -4.53 10.43
N ILE A 155 7.59 -3.51 9.87
CA ILE A 155 7.10 -2.33 10.59
C ILE A 155 5.74 -2.65 11.19
N GLY A 156 5.54 -2.34 12.46
CA GLY A 156 4.23 -2.48 13.09
C GLY A 156 3.73 -3.94 13.13
N ASN A 157 4.63 -4.90 13.28
CA ASN A 157 4.27 -6.32 13.48
C ASN A 157 4.94 -6.97 14.69
N LYS A 158 5.77 -6.20 15.41
CA LYS A 158 6.45 -6.63 16.64
C LYS A 158 5.81 -5.99 17.85
N LEU A 159 5.49 -6.79 18.86
CA LEU A 159 4.98 -6.33 20.14
C LEU A 159 6.04 -5.55 20.93
N SER A 160 5.58 -4.66 21.79
CA SER A 160 6.39 -3.98 22.79
C SER A 160 6.92 -4.93 23.86
N THR A 161 8.02 -4.51 24.49
CA THR A 161 8.57 -5.20 25.66
C THR A 161 7.93 -4.68 26.93
N ILE A 162 7.61 -5.61 27.84
CA ILE A 162 7.19 -5.35 29.22
C ILE A 162 8.33 -5.82 30.14
N PRO A 163 8.69 -5.06 31.19
CA PRO A 163 8.18 -3.74 31.63
C PRO A 163 8.82 -2.53 30.89
N PRO A 164 8.28 -1.29 31.05
CA PRO A 164 7.19 -0.85 31.93
C PRO A 164 5.85 -0.75 31.20
N GLY A 165 4.86 -1.47 31.69
CA GLY A 165 3.54 -1.56 31.11
C GLY A 165 2.83 -2.81 31.59
N SER A 166 1.52 -2.88 31.39
CA SER A 166 0.71 -4.07 31.73
C SER A 166 0.16 -4.75 30.48
N ILE A 167 0.22 -4.08 29.32
CA ILE A 167 -0.36 -4.55 28.05
C ILE A 167 0.69 -4.46 26.95
N GLN A 168 0.91 -5.56 26.23
CA GLN A 168 1.76 -5.53 25.03
C GLN A 168 0.93 -4.99 23.86
N ALA A 169 1.54 -4.09 23.09
CA ALA A 169 0.93 -3.53 21.90
C ALA A 169 1.98 -3.44 20.78
N ILE A 170 1.48 -3.39 19.54
CA ILE A 170 2.28 -3.32 18.32
C ILE A 170 2.61 -1.87 17.97
N GLY A 171 1.70 -0.96 18.29
CA GLY A 171 1.92 0.47 18.20
C GLY A 171 0.99 1.21 19.16
N VAL A 172 1.34 2.47 19.42
CA VAL A 172 0.58 3.35 20.32
C VAL A 172 0.53 4.77 19.74
N LEU A 173 -0.63 5.41 19.90
CA LEU A 173 -0.79 6.85 19.71
C LEU A 173 -1.07 7.52 21.06
N LYS A 174 -0.42 8.64 21.34
CA LYS A 174 -0.77 9.51 22.47
C LYS A 174 -1.77 10.55 22.01
N PHE A 175 -2.94 10.57 22.64
CA PHE A 175 -4.01 11.52 22.40
C PHE A 175 -4.06 12.53 23.54
N GLU A 176 -4.28 13.81 23.21
CA GLU A 176 -4.36 14.87 24.22
C GLU A 176 -5.58 15.77 23.99
N ALA A 177 -6.21 16.18 25.10
CA ALA A 177 -7.44 16.95 25.13
C ALA A 177 -7.28 18.29 25.86
N GLY A 178 -7.67 19.38 25.21
CA GLY A 178 -7.93 20.68 25.85
C GLY A 178 -6.74 21.43 26.48
N PRO A 179 -6.99 22.63 27.03
CA PRO A 179 -5.98 23.40 27.76
C PRO A 179 -5.75 22.78 29.15
N GLY A 180 -4.66 22.02 29.28
CA GLY A 180 -4.36 21.23 30.49
C GLY A 180 -3.56 19.95 30.21
N ASP A 181 -3.46 19.56 28.93
CA ASP A 181 -2.69 18.40 28.48
C ASP A 181 -3.10 17.07 29.15
N ASP A 182 -4.40 16.92 29.44
CA ASP A 182 -4.91 15.60 29.81
C ASP A 182 -4.69 14.65 28.63
N SER A 183 -4.12 13.48 28.92
CA SER A 183 -3.57 12.63 27.89
C SER A 183 -3.77 11.16 28.17
N ALA A 184 -4.21 10.44 27.15
CA ALA A 184 -4.36 9.00 27.17
C ALA A 184 -3.65 8.38 25.97
N PHE A 185 -3.09 7.19 26.15
CA PHE A 185 -2.53 6.41 25.07
C PHE A 185 -3.60 5.45 24.53
N GLY A 186 -3.83 5.49 23.23
CA GLY A 186 -4.62 4.49 22.50
C GLY A 186 -3.68 3.50 21.82
N ALA A 187 -3.91 2.20 22.02
CA ALA A 187 -3.03 1.16 21.49
C ALA A 187 -3.77 0.08 20.69
N THR A 188 -2.98 -0.69 19.94
CA THR A 188 -3.44 -1.89 19.24
C THR A 188 -2.43 -3.01 19.37
N ASN A 189 -2.91 -4.23 19.54
CA ASN A 189 -2.11 -5.45 19.49
C ASN A 189 -2.43 -6.29 18.25
N GLN A 190 -3.30 -5.81 17.37
CA GLN A 190 -3.62 -6.48 16.12
C GLN A 190 -2.53 -6.17 15.09
N PRO A 191 -1.95 -7.19 14.44
CA PRO A 191 -0.99 -6.97 13.36
C PRO A 191 -1.59 -6.10 12.27
N GLY A 192 -0.74 -5.33 11.58
CA GLY A 192 -1.21 -4.52 10.48
C GLY A 192 -1.74 -5.38 9.34
N VAL A 193 -2.84 -4.94 8.72
CA VAL A 193 -3.40 -5.65 7.56
C VAL A 193 -2.61 -5.21 6.31
N PRO A 194 -2.06 -6.14 5.52
CA PRO A 194 -1.47 -5.81 4.23
C PRO A 194 -2.59 -5.31 3.30
N SER A 195 -2.52 -4.05 2.88
CA SER A 195 -3.39 -3.55 1.81
C SER A 195 -2.58 -3.41 0.53
N ASN A 196 -2.94 -4.18 -0.50
CA ASN A 196 -2.48 -3.89 -1.85
C ASN A 196 -3.26 -2.66 -2.34
N PRO A 197 -2.60 -1.58 -2.81
CA PRO A 197 -3.33 -0.51 -3.46
C PRO A 197 -4.07 -1.08 -4.69
N PRO A 198 -5.29 -0.62 -4.99
CA PRO A 198 -6.00 -1.07 -6.17
C PRO A 198 -5.17 -0.77 -7.41
N VAL A 199 -4.77 -1.82 -8.14
CA VAL A 199 -4.13 -1.70 -9.45
C VAL A 199 -5.18 -1.13 -10.39
N THR A 200 -5.24 0.19 -10.53
CA THR A 200 -5.97 0.81 -11.62
C THR A 200 -5.15 0.55 -12.88
N PRO A 201 -5.69 -0.15 -13.90
CA PRO A 201 -4.98 -0.28 -15.17
C PRO A 201 -4.82 1.12 -15.74
N VAL A 202 -3.60 1.66 -15.69
CA VAL A 202 -3.27 2.90 -16.40
C VAL A 202 -3.29 2.54 -17.88
N VAL A 203 -4.40 2.82 -18.55
CA VAL A 203 -4.41 2.88 -20.02
C VAL A 203 -3.58 4.10 -20.37
N PRO A 204 -2.42 3.97 -21.05
CA PRO A 204 -1.64 5.13 -21.45
C PRO A 204 -2.46 5.93 -22.47
N GLU A 205 -2.94 7.10 -22.06
CA GLU A 205 -3.53 8.10 -22.94
C GLU A 205 -2.42 8.72 -23.80
N GLY A 206 -2.00 8.00 -24.83
CA GLY A 206 -1.23 8.58 -25.93
C GLY A 206 -2.14 9.47 -26.80
N PRO A 207 -1.62 10.59 -27.35
CA PRO A 207 -2.40 11.45 -28.22
C PRO A 207 -2.59 10.78 -29.58
N GLY A 208 -3.74 10.14 -29.75
CA GLY A 208 -4.21 9.59 -31.02
C GLY A 208 -4.41 8.08 -30.98
N GLY A 209 -5.65 7.65 -30.76
CA GLY A 209 -5.99 6.23 -30.83
C GLY A 209 -7.40 5.92 -30.38
N LEU A 210 -8.39 6.45 -31.11
CA LEU A 210 -9.78 6.02 -31.02
C LEU A 210 -9.86 4.52 -31.36
N LEU A 211 -10.11 3.66 -30.36
CA LEU A 211 -10.38 2.24 -30.62
C LEU A 211 -11.46 1.72 -29.65
N LEU A 212 -12.68 1.78 -30.19
CA LEU A 212 -13.89 1.03 -29.86
C LEU A 212 -14.06 0.50 -28.42
N ILE A 213 -14.89 1.21 -27.65
CA ILE A 213 -15.82 0.54 -26.75
C ILE A 213 -16.97 0.00 -27.60
N ALA A 214 -16.90 -1.25 -28.04
CA ALA A 214 -18.07 -2.04 -28.44
C ALA A 214 -17.65 -3.50 -28.69
N GLY A 215 -18.05 -4.41 -27.81
CA GLY A 215 -17.83 -5.84 -28.04
C GLY A 215 -18.02 -6.73 -26.83
N ILE A 216 -19.09 -6.53 -26.06
CA ILE A 216 -19.56 -7.56 -25.14
C ILE A 216 -20.46 -8.53 -25.95
N LEU A 217 -20.05 -9.81 -25.95
CA LEU A 217 -20.77 -11.06 -26.29
C LEU A 217 -20.91 -11.46 -27.78
N PRO A 218 -21.08 -12.77 -28.11
CA PRO A 218 -20.70 -14.01 -27.40
C PRO A 218 -19.93 -15.00 -28.31
N LEU A 219 -19.02 -15.84 -27.76
CA LEU A 219 -18.46 -16.98 -28.52
C LEU A 219 -19.27 -18.27 -28.26
N LEU A 220 -19.96 -18.66 -29.33
CA LEU A 220 -20.68 -19.87 -29.69
C LEU A 220 -20.54 -21.13 -28.81
N GLY A 221 -21.70 -21.60 -28.32
CA GLY A 221 -21.99 -23.02 -28.21
C GLY A 221 -22.49 -23.56 -29.56
N ILE A 222 -21.71 -24.40 -30.22
CA ILE A 222 -22.18 -25.27 -31.31
C ILE A 222 -22.43 -26.65 -30.71
N ALA A 223 -23.69 -26.95 -30.39
CA ALA A 223 -24.16 -28.32 -30.25
C ALA A 223 -25.31 -28.51 -31.24
N VAL A 224 -25.00 -29.23 -32.31
CA VAL A 224 -25.86 -29.57 -33.44
C VAL A 224 -27.07 -30.37 -32.96
N LEU A 225 -28.26 -29.82 -33.19
CA LEU A 225 -29.54 -30.50 -33.01
C LEU A 225 -29.85 -31.36 -34.25
N ALA A 226 -29.44 -32.62 -34.24
CA ALA A 226 -29.95 -33.60 -35.21
C ALA A 226 -31.29 -34.17 -34.71
N ARG A 227 -32.40 -33.57 -35.14
CA ARG A 227 -33.72 -34.24 -35.10
C ARG A 227 -33.68 -35.48 -35.99
N ARG A 228 -33.87 -36.67 -35.42
CA ARG A 228 -34.49 -37.79 -36.14
C ARG A 228 -35.82 -38.12 -35.46
N ARG A 229 -36.90 -37.86 -36.19
CA ARG A 229 -38.22 -38.42 -35.95
C ARG A 229 -38.18 -39.91 -36.27
N GLY A 230 -38.69 -40.72 -35.35
CA GLY A 230 -39.26 -42.03 -35.62
C GLY A 230 -40.52 -42.18 -34.75
N PRO A 231 -41.70 -42.50 -35.29
CA PRO A 231 -42.89 -42.83 -34.50
C PRO A 231 -43.02 -44.37 -34.36
N PRO A 232 -44.16 -44.88 -33.85
CA PRO A 232 -44.56 -45.09 -32.45
C PRO A 232 -44.58 -46.61 -32.12
N VAL A 233 -45.43 -47.06 -31.17
CA VAL A 233 -45.75 -48.48 -30.76
C VAL A 233 -44.96 -48.93 -29.51
N GLY A 234 -45.52 -49.51 -28.44
CA GLY A 234 -46.88 -49.94 -28.10
C GLY A 234 -46.95 -50.26 -26.58
N ARG A 235 -48.14 -50.22 -25.99
CA ARG A 235 -48.88 -51.41 -25.48
C ARG A 235 -48.69 -51.67 -23.96
N ARG A 236 -49.72 -51.24 -23.21
CA ARG A 236 -50.47 -51.97 -22.15
C ARG A 236 -49.88 -53.31 -21.68
N THR A 237 -49.68 -53.48 -20.37
CA THR A 237 -50.47 -54.33 -19.42
C THR A 237 -49.66 -54.60 -18.15
N GLY A 238 -50.33 -54.63 -16.99
CA GLY A 238 -49.81 -55.10 -15.72
C GLY A 238 -50.26 -54.23 -14.57
#